data_AF-A0A7W0ZL11-F1
#
_entry.id   AF-A0A7W0ZL11-F1
#
_cell.length_a   1.000
_cell.length_b   1.000
_cell.length_c   1.000
_cell.angle_alpha   90.00
_cell.angle_beta   90.00
_cell.angle_gamma   90.00
#
_symmetry.space_group_name_H-M   'P 1'
#
loop_
_entity.id
_entity.type
_entity.pdbx_description
1 polymer ?
#
loop_
_entity_poly.entity_id
_entity_poly.type
_entity_poly.pdbx_seq_one_letter_code
_entity_poly.pdbx_strand_id
1 'polypeptide(L)'
;MPGVEHRQHKGLNNRVENSHQPTRVRERVMRRRFKSARRVQRLLAAFSHIDSHFRVRRHLLTAEHYREEMKLRFATLVEISCIQMAV
;
A
#
# COMPACT_ATOMS: atom_id res chain seq x y z
N MET A 1 -4.65 34.80 -15.88
CA MET A 1 -5.39 34.91 -14.61
C MET A 1 -4.48 35.54 -13.56
N PRO A 2 -4.49 36.87 -13.38
CA PRO A 2 -3.80 37.51 -12.26
C PRO A 2 -4.75 37.57 -11.04
N GLY A 3 -4.26 37.24 -9.84
CA GLY A 3 -5.03 37.45 -8.60
C GLY A 3 -5.15 36.28 -7.63
N VAL A 4 -4.36 35.21 -7.77
CA VAL A 4 -4.30 34.18 -6.70
C VAL A 4 -3.33 34.67 -5.62
N GLU A 5 -3.87 35.19 -4.52
CA GLU A 5 -3.08 35.47 -3.31
C GLU A 5 -2.32 34.21 -2.87
N HIS A 6 -0.99 34.29 -2.86
CA HIS A 6 -0.15 33.18 -2.43
C HIS A 6 -0.12 33.09 -0.89
N ARG A 7 -1.12 32.42 -0.30
CA ARG A 7 -1.22 32.23 1.16
C ARG A 7 -0.29 31.12 1.63
N GLN A 8 0.81 31.47 2.30
CA GLN A 8 1.84 30.52 2.80
C GLN A 8 1.56 29.90 4.18
N HIS A 9 0.37 30.12 4.76
CA HIS A 9 0.05 29.54 6.05
C HIS A 9 -0.01 28.00 5.96
N LYS A 10 0.81 27.33 6.79
CA LYS A 10 1.07 25.88 6.71
C LYS A 10 -0.11 24.98 7.12
N GLY A 11 -1.14 25.52 7.78
CA GLY A 11 -2.26 24.74 8.31
C GLY A 11 -3.47 24.58 7.37
N LEU A 12 -3.55 25.34 6.27
CA LEU A 12 -4.75 25.35 5.40
C LEU A 12 -4.81 24.07 4.56
N ASN A 13 -3.66 23.44 4.32
CA ASN A 13 -3.53 22.23 3.52
C ASN A 13 -3.69 20.94 4.32
N ASN A 14 -3.96 21.00 5.63
CA ASN A 14 -4.10 19.80 6.46
C ASN A 14 -5.13 18.81 5.91
N ARG A 15 -6.23 19.26 5.30
CA ARG A 15 -7.24 18.36 4.71
C ARG A 15 -6.74 17.64 3.47
N VAL A 16 -6.05 18.36 2.58
CA VAL A 16 -5.43 17.78 1.39
C VAL A 16 -4.30 16.84 1.81
N GLU A 17 -3.42 17.28 2.69
CA GLU A 17 -2.33 16.47 3.23
C GLU A 17 -2.82 15.21 3.95
N ASN A 18 -3.89 15.29 4.75
CA ASN A 18 -4.49 14.14 5.43
C ASN A 18 -5.11 13.15 4.44
N SER A 19 -5.72 13.62 3.34
CA SER A 19 -6.27 12.73 2.31
C SER A 19 -5.17 11.89 1.62
N HIS A 20 -3.93 12.38 1.60
CA HIS A 20 -2.78 11.69 1.01
C HIS A 20 -2.02 10.76 1.98
N GLN A 21 -2.35 10.75 3.28
CA GLN A 21 -1.66 9.92 4.28
C GLN A 21 -1.61 8.43 3.91
N PRO A 22 -2.73 7.77 3.53
CA PRO A 22 -2.71 6.35 3.17
C PRO A 22 -1.79 6.05 1.99
N THR A 23 -1.76 6.92 0.99
CA THR A 23 -0.90 6.81 -0.18
C THR A 23 0.57 7.00 0.19
N ARG A 24 0.90 8.01 1.00
CA ARG A 24 2.27 8.28 1.48
C ARG A 24 2.85 7.14 2.30
N VAL A 25 2.05 6.52 3.18
CA VAL A 25 2.51 5.37 3.97
C VAL A 25 2.88 4.21 3.05
N ARG A 26 2.03 3.90 2.06
CA ARG A 26 2.30 2.83 1.09
C ARG A 26 3.52 3.14 0.20
N GLU A 27 3.66 4.36 -0.28
CA GLU A 27 4.84 4.81 -1.04
C GLU A 27 6.14 4.70 -0.22
N ARG A 28 6.09 5.11 1.06
CA ARG A 28 7.23 5.05 1.98
C ARG A 28 7.68 3.62 2.23
N VAL A 29 6.74 2.68 2.40
CA VAL A 29 7.05 1.25 2.53
C VAL A 29 7.79 0.75 1.28
N MET A 30 7.47 1.27 0.10
CA MET A 30 8.10 0.87 -1.16
C MET A 30 9.43 1.56 -1.49
N ARG A 31 9.91 2.53 -0.69
CA ARG A 31 11.21 3.26 -0.73
C ARG A 31 11.79 3.75 -2.08
N ARG A 32 11.24 3.37 -3.24
CA ARG A 32 11.71 3.73 -4.59
C ARG A 32 10.98 4.98 -5.09
N ARG A 33 11.71 5.87 -5.76
CA ARG A 33 11.14 7.04 -6.43
C ARG A 33 10.50 6.60 -7.75
N PHE A 34 9.18 6.61 -7.81
CA PHE A 34 8.44 6.34 -9.05
C PHE A 34 8.38 7.59 -9.92
N LYS A 35 8.52 7.42 -11.24
CA LYS A 35 8.51 8.53 -12.21
C LYS A 35 7.11 9.14 -12.43
N SER A 36 6.03 8.52 -11.94
CA SER A 36 4.65 8.99 -12.14
C SER A 36 3.68 8.49 -11.06
N ALA A 37 2.83 9.38 -10.56
CA ALA A 37 1.78 9.06 -9.58
C ALA A 37 0.78 8.00 -10.08
N ARG A 38 0.41 8.02 -11.37
CA ARG A 38 -0.51 7.02 -11.94
C ARG A 38 0.07 5.61 -11.95
N ARG A 39 1.40 5.49 -12.07
CA ARG A 39 2.09 4.19 -12.01
C ARG A 39 2.16 3.68 -10.57
N VAL A 40 2.40 4.59 -9.62
CA VAL A 40 2.32 4.30 -8.18
C VAL A 40 0.94 3.80 -7.82
N GLN A 41 -0.12 4.55 -8.16
CA GLN A 41 -1.49 4.19 -7.79
C GLN A 41 -1.90 2.80 -8.28
N ARG A 42 -1.57 2.45 -9.52
CA ARG A 42 -1.84 1.10 -10.06
C ARG A 42 -1.10 0.01 -9.28
N LEU A 43 0.19 0.22 -9.01
CA LEU A 43 0.97 -0.71 -8.21
C LEU A 43 0.44 -0.82 -6.77
N LEU A 44 0.10 0.31 -6.15
CA LEU A 44 -0.43 0.36 -4.78
C LEU A 44 -1.80 -0.30 -4.65
N ALA A 45 -2.66 -0.17 -5.67
CA ALA A 45 -3.96 -0.84 -5.70
C ALA A 45 -3.77 -2.36 -5.69
N ALA A 46 -2.99 -2.89 -6.63
CA ALA A 46 -2.69 -4.32 -6.70
C ALA A 46 -1.98 -4.83 -5.43
N PHE A 47 -0.99 -4.08 -4.95
CA PHE A 47 -0.21 -4.46 -3.77
C PHE A 47 -1.01 -4.39 -2.47
N SER A 48 -2.04 -3.54 -2.38
CA SER A 48 -2.82 -3.42 -1.13
C SER A 48 -3.56 -4.70 -0.75
N HIS A 49 -3.99 -5.49 -1.73
CA HIS A 49 -4.60 -6.80 -1.49
C HIS A 49 -3.58 -7.80 -0.96
N ILE A 50 -2.39 -7.81 -1.55
CA ILE A 50 -1.28 -8.68 -1.12
C ILE A 50 -0.84 -8.31 0.29
N ASP A 51 -0.59 -7.03 0.56
CA ASP A 51 -0.18 -6.55 1.89
C ASP A 51 -1.23 -6.89 2.96
N SER A 52 -2.52 -6.72 2.67
CA SER A 52 -3.61 -7.13 3.58
C SER A 52 -3.61 -8.63 3.86
N HIS A 53 -3.35 -9.47 2.84
CA HIS A 53 -3.25 -10.92 3.00
C HIS A 53 -2.05 -11.34 3.85
N PHE A 54 -0.96 -10.58 3.90
CA PHE A 54 0.19 -10.92 4.76
C PHE A 54 0.20 -10.25 6.13
N ARG A 55 -0.77 -9.36 6.42
CA ARG A 55 -0.94 -8.71 7.73
C ARG A 55 -1.55 -9.65 8.78
N VAL A 56 -0.86 -10.76 9.04
CA VAL A 56 -1.16 -11.65 10.15
C VAL A 56 -0.73 -10.97 11.44
N ARG A 57 -1.59 -10.99 12.45
CA ARG A 57 -1.30 -10.45 13.79
C ARG A 57 -0.26 -11.33 14.48
N ARG A 58 1.01 -11.26 14.04
CA ARG A 58 2.12 -12.10 14.49
C ARG A 58 2.27 -12.13 16.01
N HIS A 59 1.95 -11.02 16.68
CA HIS A 59 1.98 -10.91 18.14
C HIS A 59 0.96 -11.80 18.87
N LEU A 60 -0.04 -12.34 18.16
CA LEU A 60 -1.03 -13.27 18.70
C LEU A 60 -0.70 -14.75 18.40
N LEU A 61 0.36 -15.02 17.65
CA LEU A 61 0.71 -16.36 17.21
C LEU A 61 2.04 -16.81 17.82
N THR A 62 2.12 -18.10 18.15
CA THR A 62 3.40 -18.73 18.43
C THR A 62 4.23 -18.82 17.14
N ALA A 63 5.55 -19.00 17.28
CA ALA A 63 6.45 -19.04 16.13
C ALA A 63 6.12 -20.18 15.15
N GLU A 64 5.65 -21.32 15.65
CA GLU A 64 5.24 -22.48 14.85
C GLU A 64 3.98 -22.17 14.03
N HIS A 65 2.91 -21.71 14.69
CA HIS A 65 1.64 -21.38 14.04
C HIS A 65 1.83 -20.26 13.00
N TYR A 66 2.69 -19.28 13.28
CA TYR A 66 3.03 -18.25 12.30
C TYR A 66 3.68 -18.84 11.04
N ARG A 67 4.59 -19.82 11.16
CA ARG A 67 5.24 -20.44 10.00
C ARG A 67 4.25 -21.23 9.17
N GLU A 68 3.33 -21.96 9.79
CA GLU A 68 2.27 -22.70 9.11
C GLU A 68 1.31 -21.76 8.37
N GLU A 69 0.85 -20.72 9.05
CA GLU A 69 0.00 -19.68 8.48
C GLU A 69 0.66 -19.00 7.27
N MET A 70 1.96 -18.71 7.35
CA MET A 70 2.72 -18.17 6.21
C MET A 70 2.79 -19.16 5.05
N LYS A 71 3.07 -20.46 5.30
CA LYS A 71 3.09 -21.48 4.24
C LYS A 71 1.77 -21.55 3.49
N LEU A 72 0.65 -21.59 4.22
CA LEU A 72 -0.69 -21.60 3.65
C LEU A 72 -0.95 -20.34 2.81
N ARG A 73 -0.66 -19.16 3.37
CA ARG A 73 -0.89 -17.88 2.68
C ARG A 73 -0.03 -17.72 1.42
N PHE A 74 1.20 -18.23 1.42
CA PHE A 74 2.04 -18.28 0.22
C PHE A 74 1.47 -19.22 -0.84
N ALA A 75 0.99 -20.40 -0.47
CA ALA A 75 0.35 -21.33 -1.41
C ALA A 75 -0.88 -20.68 -2.07
N THR A 76 -1.76 -20.06 -1.28
CA THR A 76 -2.93 -19.32 -1.78
C THR A 76 -2.54 -18.17 -2.71
N LEU A 77 -1.45 -17.45 -2.41
CA LEU A 77 -0.98 -16.38 -3.30
C LEU A 77 -0.54 -16.94 -4.66
N VAL A 78 0.19 -18.06 -4.66
CA VAL A 78 0.63 -18.72 -5.89
C VAL A 78 -0.58 -19.14 -6.73
N GLU A 79 -1.56 -19.82 -6.13
CA GLU A 79 -2.80 -20.22 -6.81
C GLU A 79 -3.53 -19.03 -7.44
N ILE A 80 -3.77 -17.95 -6.68
CA ILE A 80 -4.47 -16.75 -7.18
C ILE A 80 -3.66 -16.09 -8.30
N SER A 81 -2.34 -15.98 -8.14
CA SER A 81 -1.47 -15.37 -9.16
C SER A 81 -1.41 -16.19 -10.45
N CYS A 82 -1.40 -17.52 -10.36
CA CYS A 82 -1.44 -18.41 -11.51
C CYS A 82 -2.78 -18.30 -12.26
N ILE A 83 -3.89 -18.12 -11.55
CA ILE A 83 -5.21 -17.89 -12.15
C ILE A 83 -5.27 -16.51 -12.84
N GLN A 84 -4.75 -15.45 -12.22
CA GLN A 84 -4.73 -14.11 -12.83
C GLN A 84 -3.77 -13.97 -14.02
N MET A 85 -2.80 -14.86 -14.18
CA MET A 85 -1.91 -14.89 -15.35
C MET A 85 -2.47 -15.71 -16.52
N ALA A 86 -3.50 -16.52 -16.29
CA ALA A 86 -4.13 -17.39 -17.30
C ALA A 86 -5.37 -16.77 -17.98
N VAL A 87 -5.71 -15.52 -17.63
CA VAL A 87 -6.82 -14.72 -18.19
C VAL A 87 -6.24 -13.49 -18.89
#